data_AF-A0A0D2JTY8-F1
#
_entry.id   AF-A0A0D2JTY8-F1
#
_cell.length_a   1.000
_cell.length_b   1.000
_cell.length_c   1.000
_cell.angle_alpha   90.00
_cell.angle_beta   90.00
_cell.angle_gamma   90.00
#
_symmetry.space_group_name_H-M   'P 1'
#
loop_
_entity.id
_entity.type
_entity.pdbx_description
1 polymer ?
#
loop_
_entity_poly.entity_id
_entity_poly.type
_entity_poly.pdbx_seq_one_letter_code
_entity_poly.pdbx_strand_id
1 'polypeptide(L)'
;MSLPTRTLCTFLIILLLFNALAYAAKGIKPDDSVCSPEGPVEQGCAIDGNSDFYGLGVRIGIYTQWMTSWIANNFLCEEIIGSLETNSIFLLALFSTVFFYSVRKDQIRVVDVLVIHQLCVGFLFSIMSLWGYRTMYYKTEGPGGRRHFGGFGTHFRLVLMSMITLYGVWFWAKGIDVLSPCDRREACGGLQTYFFVSMRVESWVTRGVNLAMAIVAALYYAVMAIVAAIAGIVYVTRKWEKKADNWELIEHPDADVSLNKRELTTWYICLSCFNLFWIVFAILNIEFTLNLNHMGNVLGSSAAVGAGQLIPLAIGMISLVRVLYMLAKTHISWLRNKDDDNYCAPSGGEGAETAVDGLGFRPYSPPLKPDNPEDPNQFAALATMDRPPTLPVLSSARVRRQQKRSLAHRILLAWLPWLNLFEWSKESLAPKAIRDSMIFANHHNAKTKDTEVGFEVMGMKRIRPEMEDARQMMGHHRGESTASGESSSAALLSSPPQVWPGQNGLMGQAGDEEVEMADRRQSMMDSSTLAGSIYTGDGYEV
;
A
#
# COMPACT_ATOMS: atom_id res chain seq x y z
N MET A 1 -32.67 -21.51 -5.33
CA MET A 1 -31.48 -21.31 -4.47
C MET A 1 -31.38 -19.82 -4.15
N SER A 2 -31.61 -19.42 -2.91
CA SER A 2 -31.53 -18.02 -2.48
C SER A 2 -30.07 -17.66 -2.16
N LEU A 3 -29.50 -16.70 -2.90
CA LEU A 3 -28.27 -16.03 -2.45
C LEU A 3 -28.50 -15.55 -1.01
N PRO A 4 -27.53 -15.70 -0.08
CA PRO A 4 -27.69 -15.18 1.27
C PRO A 4 -28.03 -13.69 1.20
N THR A 5 -29.18 -13.32 1.77
CA THR A 5 -29.79 -11.98 1.66
C THR A 5 -28.79 -10.87 1.98
N ARG A 6 -27.84 -11.13 2.88
CA ARG A 6 -26.75 -10.22 3.24
C ARG A 6 -25.84 -9.87 2.06
N THR A 7 -25.39 -10.85 1.28
CA THR A 7 -24.50 -10.61 0.13
C THR A 7 -25.22 -9.84 -0.97
N LEU A 8 -26.52 -10.13 -1.15
CA LEU A 8 -27.37 -9.40 -2.10
C LEU A 8 -27.55 -7.93 -1.66
N CYS A 9 -27.80 -7.69 -0.36
CA CYS A 9 -27.89 -6.34 0.21
C CYS A 9 -26.59 -5.56 0.05
N THR A 10 -25.43 -6.16 0.31
CA THR A 10 -24.14 -5.46 0.14
C THR A 10 -23.90 -5.07 -1.32
N PHE A 11 -24.18 -5.98 -2.26
CA PHE A 11 -24.08 -5.66 -3.69
C PHE A 11 -25.06 -4.57 -4.11
N LEU A 12 -26.29 -4.60 -3.60
CA LEU A 12 -27.31 -3.60 -3.88
C LEU A 12 -26.90 -2.22 -3.35
N ILE A 13 -26.35 -2.15 -2.13
CA ILE A 13 -25.86 -0.89 -1.54
C ILE A 13 -24.70 -0.33 -2.37
N ILE A 14 -23.74 -1.17 -2.77
CA ILE A 14 -22.63 -0.75 -3.63
C ILE A 14 -23.17 -0.23 -4.97
N LEU A 15 -24.09 -0.95 -5.60
CA LEU A 15 -24.71 -0.55 -6.87
C LEU A 15 -25.49 0.77 -6.73
N LEU A 16 -26.23 0.95 -5.64
CA LEU A 16 -26.97 2.18 -5.34
C LEU A 16 -26.03 3.36 -5.10
N LEU A 17 -24.92 3.16 -4.39
CA LEU A 17 -23.89 4.19 -4.21
C LEU A 17 -23.27 4.61 -5.56
N PHE A 18 -22.93 3.65 -6.42
CA PHE A 18 -22.41 3.96 -7.76
C PHE A 18 -23.45 4.70 -8.63
N ASN A 19 -24.73 4.30 -8.56
CA ASN A 19 -25.79 4.98 -9.29
C ASN A 19 -26.08 6.39 -8.74
N ALA A 20 -26.05 6.57 -7.42
CA ALA A 20 -26.23 7.87 -6.78
C ALA A 20 -25.09 8.83 -7.13
N LEU A 21 -23.84 8.35 -7.16
CA LEU A 21 -22.68 9.12 -7.63
C LEU A 21 -22.83 9.50 -9.12
N ALA A 22 -23.27 8.57 -9.96
CA ALA A 22 -23.54 8.83 -11.37
C ALA A 22 -24.68 9.86 -11.57
N TYR A 23 -25.69 9.85 -10.69
CA TYR A 23 -26.82 10.79 -10.74
C TYR A 23 -26.43 12.19 -10.26
N ALA A 24 -25.71 12.31 -9.13
CA ALA A 24 -25.26 13.60 -8.59
C ALA A 24 -24.42 14.39 -9.60
N ALA A 25 -23.65 13.69 -10.43
CA ALA A 25 -22.81 14.29 -11.45
C ALA A 25 -23.58 14.84 -12.68
N LYS A 26 -24.88 14.57 -12.84
CA LYS A 26 -25.70 15.13 -13.95
C LYS A 26 -26.10 16.59 -13.73
N GLY A 27 -25.95 17.14 -12.51
CA GLY A 27 -26.38 18.50 -12.17
C GLY A 27 -25.40 19.61 -12.55
N ILE A 28 -24.17 19.29 -12.97
CA ILE A 28 -23.17 20.30 -13.35
C ILE A 28 -23.48 20.72 -14.77
N LYS A 29 -24.08 21.92 -14.92
CA LYS A 29 -24.17 22.59 -16.22
C LYS A 29 -22.75 22.71 -16.77
N PRO A 30 -22.52 22.45 -18.06
CA PRO A 30 -21.23 22.74 -18.68
C PRO A 30 -21.05 24.26 -18.62
N ASP A 31 -20.41 24.75 -17.55
CA ASP A 31 -19.81 26.08 -17.54
C ASP A 31 -18.75 26.11 -18.65
N ASP A 32 -18.50 27.34 -19.11
CA ASP A 32 -17.65 27.72 -20.23
C ASP A 32 -16.47 26.77 -20.48
N SER A 33 -16.25 26.47 -21.77
CA SER A 33 -15.30 25.48 -22.29
C SER A 33 -14.06 25.29 -21.40
N VAL A 34 -13.88 24.07 -20.88
CA VAL A 34 -12.73 23.61 -20.08
C VAL A 34 -11.37 23.99 -20.72
N CYS A 35 -11.38 24.22 -22.03
CA CYS A 35 -10.31 24.84 -22.77
C CYS A 35 -10.43 26.36 -22.73
N SER A 36 -9.95 26.99 -21.65
CA SER A 36 -9.55 28.40 -21.74
C SER A 36 -8.32 28.49 -22.66
N PRO A 37 -8.23 29.50 -23.55
CA PRO A 37 -7.10 29.66 -24.44
C PRO A 37 -5.80 29.78 -23.64
N GLU A 38 -4.74 29.16 -24.15
CA GLU A 38 -3.40 29.21 -23.55
C GLU A 38 -3.02 30.67 -23.26
N GLY A 39 -2.52 30.94 -22.04
CA GLY A 39 -1.98 32.26 -21.71
C GLY A 39 -0.85 32.65 -22.67
N PRO A 40 -0.61 33.95 -22.90
CA PRO A 40 0.41 34.40 -23.84
C PRO A 40 1.78 33.80 -23.51
N VAL A 41 2.58 33.50 -24.54
CA VAL A 41 3.93 32.90 -24.42
C VAL A 41 4.81 33.67 -23.43
N GLU A 42 4.64 35.00 -23.36
CA GLU A 42 5.35 35.90 -22.45
C GLU A 42 5.07 35.61 -20.96
N GLN A 43 3.94 35.00 -20.63
CA GLN A 43 3.56 34.61 -19.26
C GLN A 43 3.91 33.15 -18.93
N GLY A 44 4.72 32.48 -19.76
CA GLY A 44 5.15 31.09 -19.54
C GLY A 44 4.03 30.06 -19.73
N CYS A 45 2.94 30.42 -20.42
CA CYS A 45 1.83 29.53 -20.74
C CYS A 45 1.28 28.73 -19.54
N ALA A 46 0.93 29.44 -18.47
CA ALA A 46 0.36 28.85 -17.27
C ALA A 46 -0.88 27.99 -17.60
N ILE A 47 -0.93 26.76 -17.07
CA ILE A 47 -2.15 25.95 -17.06
C ILE A 47 -2.87 26.16 -15.73
N ASP A 48 -4.16 26.47 -15.80
CA ASP A 48 -5.01 26.63 -14.63
C ASP A 48 -5.47 25.27 -14.06
N GLY A 49 -4.64 24.57 -13.29
CA GLY A 49 -4.93 23.22 -12.76
C GLY A 49 -6.24 23.13 -11.94
N ASN A 50 -6.91 21.98 -11.86
CA ASN A 50 -8.10 21.88 -11.00
C ASN A 50 -7.69 21.72 -9.52
N SER A 51 -7.91 22.78 -8.74
CA SER A 51 -7.51 22.82 -7.33
C SER A 51 -8.26 21.80 -6.44
N ASP A 52 -9.46 21.34 -6.83
CA ASP A 52 -10.18 20.30 -6.08
C ASP A 52 -9.59 18.90 -6.28
N PHE A 53 -8.90 18.66 -7.41
CA PHE A 53 -8.33 17.34 -7.71
C PHE A 53 -6.98 17.11 -7.06
N TYR A 54 -6.11 18.13 -7.10
CA TYR A 54 -4.74 18.03 -6.62
C TYR A 54 -4.21 19.39 -6.13
N GLY A 55 -5.10 20.26 -5.62
CA GLY A 55 -4.73 21.48 -4.91
C GLY A 55 -3.82 21.22 -3.73
N LEU A 56 -3.26 22.30 -3.18
CA LEU A 56 -2.29 22.23 -2.10
C LEU A 56 -2.79 21.40 -0.91
N GLY A 57 -4.05 21.56 -0.50
CA GLY A 57 -4.62 20.80 0.61
C GLY A 57 -4.73 19.31 0.32
N VAL A 58 -5.14 18.94 -0.90
CA VAL A 58 -5.22 17.53 -1.35
C VAL A 58 -3.83 16.89 -1.34
N ARG A 59 -2.84 17.57 -1.93
CA ARG A 59 -1.47 17.06 -2.03
C ARG A 59 -0.83 16.90 -0.66
N ILE A 60 -0.84 17.94 0.18
CA ILE A 60 -0.27 17.86 1.54
C ILE A 60 -1.01 16.80 2.37
N GLY A 61 -2.33 16.72 2.27
CA GLY A 61 -3.13 15.67 2.91
C GLY A 61 -2.68 14.27 2.51
N ILE A 62 -2.48 14.03 1.21
CA ILE A 62 -1.99 12.75 0.69
C ILE A 62 -0.54 12.48 1.13
N TYR A 63 0.35 13.48 1.08
CA TYR A 63 1.77 13.31 1.46
C TYR A 63 1.93 13.00 2.94
N THR A 64 1.20 13.71 3.80
CA THR A 64 1.18 13.47 5.25
C THR A 64 0.57 12.11 5.55
N GLN A 65 -0.46 11.70 4.82
CA GLN A 65 -1.02 10.36 4.90
C GLN A 65 -0.02 9.28 4.44
N TRP A 66 0.81 9.57 3.44
CA TRP A 66 1.88 8.67 3.01
C TRP A 66 2.91 8.45 4.09
N MET A 67 3.38 9.54 4.70
CA MET A 67 4.30 9.48 5.83
C MET A 67 3.69 8.80 7.05
N THR A 68 2.44 9.11 7.39
CA THR A 68 1.69 8.49 8.49
C THR A 68 1.70 6.97 8.37
N SER A 69 1.36 6.48 7.19
CA SER A 69 1.29 5.04 6.95
C SER A 69 2.66 4.38 6.93
N TRP A 70 3.68 5.07 6.43
CA TRP A 70 5.06 4.57 6.49
C TRP A 70 5.54 4.46 7.95
N ILE A 71 5.27 5.47 8.79
CA ILE A 71 5.59 5.44 10.23
C ILE A 71 4.81 4.30 10.91
N ALA A 72 3.50 4.23 10.72
CA ALA A 72 2.68 3.18 11.30
C ALA A 72 3.18 1.78 10.90
N ASN A 73 3.43 1.54 9.62
CA ASN A 73 3.95 0.26 9.14
C ASN A 73 5.32 -0.11 9.72
N ASN A 74 6.13 0.88 10.11
CA ASN A 74 7.46 0.62 10.66
C ASN A 74 7.50 0.47 12.18
N PHE A 75 6.61 1.17 12.89
CA PHE A 75 6.73 1.36 14.33
C PHE A 75 5.47 1.00 15.12
N LEU A 76 4.28 1.00 14.51
CA LEU A 76 2.99 0.84 15.20
C LEU A 76 2.07 -0.13 14.44
N CYS A 77 2.13 -1.42 14.79
CA CYS A 77 1.31 -2.46 14.16
C CYS A 77 -0.18 -2.15 14.22
N GLU A 78 -0.64 -1.65 15.37
CA GLU A 78 -2.07 -1.49 15.67
C GLU A 78 -2.72 -0.38 14.83
N GLU A 79 -1.97 0.67 14.51
CA GLU A 79 -2.47 1.83 13.75
C GLU A 79 -2.43 1.60 12.23
N ILE A 80 -1.78 0.52 11.75
CA ILE A 80 -1.62 0.27 10.31
C ILE A 80 -2.97 0.05 9.62
N ILE A 81 -3.91 -0.64 10.27
CA ILE A 81 -5.19 -1.03 9.66
C ILE A 81 -6.00 0.24 9.34
N GLY A 82 -6.16 1.14 10.31
CA GLY A 82 -6.88 2.40 10.11
C GLY A 82 -6.23 3.31 9.07
N SER A 83 -4.89 3.34 9.04
CA SER A 83 -4.15 4.09 8.02
C SER A 83 -4.40 3.55 6.61
N LEU A 84 -4.46 2.23 6.44
CA LEU A 84 -4.69 1.57 5.17
C LEU A 84 -6.13 1.72 4.66
N GLU A 85 -7.11 1.70 5.55
CA GLU A 85 -8.51 1.99 5.20
C GLU A 85 -8.65 3.42 4.68
N THR A 86 -8.07 4.39 5.39
CA THR A 86 -8.04 5.81 4.97
C THR A 86 -7.38 5.97 3.60
N ASN A 87 -6.26 5.28 3.35
CA ASN A 87 -5.60 5.29 2.05
C ASN A 87 -6.47 4.68 0.94
N SER A 88 -7.20 3.62 1.25
CA SER A 88 -8.11 2.97 0.30
C SER A 88 -9.21 3.93 -0.13
N ILE A 89 -9.73 4.72 0.82
CA ILE A 89 -10.77 5.73 0.56
C ILE A 89 -10.22 6.84 -0.34
N PHE A 90 -9.05 7.41 -0.01
CA PHE A 90 -8.42 8.42 -0.86
C PHE A 90 -8.17 7.91 -2.27
N LEU A 91 -7.62 6.70 -2.36
CA LEU A 91 -7.29 6.10 -3.65
C LEU A 91 -8.54 5.81 -4.49
N LEU A 92 -9.62 5.34 -3.85
CA LEU A 92 -10.91 5.15 -4.51
C LEU A 92 -11.46 6.48 -5.02
N ALA A 93 -11.38 7.54 -4.23
CA ALA A 93 -11.86 8.87 -4.61
C ALA A 93 -11.09 9.45 -5.80
N LEU A 94 -9.75 9.38 -5.77
CA LEU A 94 -8.88 9.82 -6.87
C LEU A 94 -9.15 9.02 -8.16
N PHE A 95 -9.21 7.69 -8.05
CA PHE A 95 -9.52 6.84 -9.20
C PHE A 95 -10.92 7.09 -9.75
N SER A 96 -11.93 7.23 -8.89
CA SER A 96 -13.30 7.53 -9.33
C SER A 96 -13.37 8.86 -10.05
N THR A 97 -12.66 9.88 -9.56
CA THR A 97 -12.54 11.18 -10.20
C THR A 97 -11.92 11.03 -11.59
N VAL A 98 -10.74 10.44 -11.70
CA VAL A 98 -10.06 10.31 -13.01
C VAL A 98 -10.88 9.49 -13.99
N PHE A 99 -11.45 8.37 -13.56
CA PHE A 99 -12.24 7.48 -14.41
C PHE A 99 -13.50 8.19 -14.92
N PHE A 100 -14.25 8.82 -14.01
CA PHE A 100 -15.51 9.45 -14.33
C PHE A 100 -15.34 10.62 -15.30
N TYR A 101 -14.37 11.50 -15.01
CA TYR A 101 -14.13 12.66 -15.84
C TYR A 101 -13.47 12.30 -17.18
N SER A 102 -12.63 11.26 -17.24
CA SER A 102 -12.07 10.79 -18.52
C SER A 102 -13.12 10.14 -19.43
N VAL A 103 -14.15 9.50 -18.88
CA VAL A 103 -15.30 9.02 -19.67
C VAL A 103 -16.07 10.17 -20.30
N ARG A 104 -16.09 11.35 -19.67
CA ARG A 104 -16.79 12.54 -20.15
C ARG A 104 -16.01 13.37 -21.18
N LYS A 105 -14.80 12.95 -21.58
CA LYS A 105 -13.89 13.49 -22.62
C LYS A 105 -13.55 14.99 -22.57
N ASP A 106 -14.53 15.86 -22.43
CA ASP A 106 -14.40 17.31 -22.50
C ASP A 106 -14.32 17.96 -21.10
N GLN A 107 -14.32 17.16 -20.03
CA GLN A 107 -14.32 17.65 -18.65
C GLN A 107 -12.99 17.46 -17.89
N ILE A 108 -11.96 16.92 -18.53
CA ILE A 108 -10.66 16.74 -17.89
C ILE A 108 -9.51 16.90 -18.86
N ARG A 109 -8.47 17.58 -18.38
CA ARG A 109 -7.23 17.78 -19.11
C ARG A 109 -6.30 16.59 -18.94
N VAL A 110 -5.43 16.39 -19.92
CA VAL A 110 -4.38 15.35 -19.89
C VAL A 110 -3.51 15.52 -18.66
N VAL A 111 -3.18 16.76 -18.30
CA VAL A 111 -2.34 17.04 -17.14
C VAL A 111 -3.04 16.76 -15.81
N ASP A 112 -4.34 17.00 -15.72
CA ASP A 112 -5.12 16.64 -14.53
C ASP A 112 -5.09 15.11 -14.34
N VAL A 113 -5.31 14.35 -15.43
CA VAL A 113 -5.21 12.88 -15.43
C VAL A 113 -3.80 12.43 -15.04
N LEU A 114 -2.77 13.06 -15.59
CA LEU A 114 -1.37 12.73 -15.32
C LEU A 114 -1.05 12.87 -13.83
N VAL A 115 -1.37 14.01 -13.22
CA VAL A 115 -1.08 14.29 -11.81
C VAL A 115 -1.89 13.38 -10.87
N ILE A 116 -3.19 13.20 -11.14
CA ILE A 116 -4.03 12.28 -10.35
C ILE A 116 -3.51 10.84 -10.48
N HIS A 117 -3.08 10.42 -11.67
CA HIS A 117 -2.49 9.11 -11.86
C HIS A 117 -1.16 8.96 -11.11
N GLN A 118 -0.30 9.99 -11.10
CA GLN A 118 0.93 10.01 -10.31
C GLN A 118 0.65 9.88 -8.80
N LEU A 119 -0.38 10.56 -8.27
CA LEU A 119 -0.85 10.39 -6.89
C LEU A 119 -1.28 8.94 -6.62
N CYS A 120 -2.07 8.34 -7.52
CA CYS A 120 -2.47 6.94 -7.40
C CYS A 120 -1.27 5.97 -7.42
N VAL A 121 -0.30 6.21 -8.30
CA VAL A 121 0.95 5.43 -8.41
C VAL A 121 1.83 5.61 -7.17
N GLY A 122 1.82 6.81 -6.56
CA GLY A 122 2.41 7.09 -5.27
C GLY A 122 1.90 6.12 -4.21
N PHE A 123 0.58 5.96 -4.05
CA PHE A 123 -0.02 4.99 -3.13
C PHE A 123 0.38 3.54 -3.42
N LEU A 124 0.38 3.15 -4.71
CA LEU A 124 0.63 1.77 -5.16
C LEU A 124 1.98 1.22 -4.71
N PHE A 125 3.04 2.00 -4.87
CA PHE A 125 4.41 1.52 -4.61
C PHE A 125 4.96 1.96 -3.25
N SER A 126 4.34 2.92 -2.57
CA SER A 126 4.75 3.31 -1.22
C SER A 126 4.13 2.42 -0.13
N ILE A 127 2.83 2.59 0.14
CA ILE A 127 2.19 2.09 1.37
C ILE A 127 1.33 0.87 1.09
N MET A 128 0.58 0.94 -0.01
CA MET A 128 -0.37 -0.10 -0.39
C MET A 128 0.29 -1.23 -1.17
N SER A 129 1.61 -1.11 -1.34
CA SER A 129 2.45 -2.18 -1.79
C SER A 129 2.19 -3.36 -0.84
N LEU A 130 1.71 -4.48 -1.39
CA LEU A 130 1.43 -5.70 -0.62
C LEU A 130 2.65 -6.14 0.21
N TRP A 131 3.83 -5.68 -0.19
CA TRP A 131 5.12 -5.80 0.45
C TRP A 131 5.17 -5.14 1.83
N GLY A 132 4.73 -3.88 1.96
CA GLY A 132 4.79 -3.13 3.22
C GLY A 132 3.96 -3.79 4.33
N TYR A 133 2.66 -3.97 4.06
CA TYR A 133 1.66 -4.54 4.98
C TYR A 133 2.05 -5.93 5.52
N ARG A 134 2.80 -6.72 4.74
CA ARG A 134 3.24 -8.07 5.13
C ARG A 134 4.30 -8.05 6.22
N THR A 135 5.26 -7.15 6.10
CA THR A 135 6.53 -7.29 6.81
C THR A 135 6.44 -7.07 8.33
N MET A 136 5.53 -6.20 8.80
CA MET A 136 5.39 -5.90 10.22
C MET A 136 4.79 -7.09 10.99
N TYR A 137 3.65 -7.62 10.55
CA TYR A 137 3.03 -8.82 11.14
C TYR A 137 3.95 -10.04 11.09
N TYR A 138 4.73 -10.19 10.02
CA TYR A 138 5.74 -11.27 9.97
C TYR A 138 6.86 -11.08 11.02
N LYS A 139 7.19 -9.84 11.39
CA LYS A 139 8.20 -9.54 12.41
C LYS A 139 7.68 -9.83 13.83
N THR A 140 6.43 -9.48 14.11
CA THR A 140 5.82 -9.63 15.44
C THR A 140 5.32 -11.04 15.70
N GLU A 141 4.61 -11.64 14.74
CA GLU A 141 3.92 -12.94 14.90
C GLU A 141 4.63 -14.10 14.17
N GLY A 142 5.73 -13.81 13.47
CA GLY A 142 6.41 -14.83 12.66
C GLY A 142 5.54 -15.34 11.50
N PRO A 143 5.62 -16.64 11.15
CA PRO A 143 4.78 -17.23 10.11
C PRO A 143 3.27 -17.10 10.35
N GLY A 144 2.85 -16.94 11.63
CA GLY A 144 1.46 -16.77 12.03
C GLY A 144 0.81 -15.48 11.53
N GLY A 145 1.61 -14.45 11.26
CA GLY A 145 1.16 -13.18 10.70
C GLY A 145 0.37 -13.33 9.39
N ARG A 146 0.56 -14.44 8.66
CA ARG A 146 -0.20 -14.80 7.45
C ARG A 146 -1.73 -14.82 7.65
N ARG A 147 -2.21 -15.07 8.86
CA ARG A 147 -3.65 -15.15 9.17
C ARG A 147 -4.37 -13.81 9.03
N HIS A 148 -3.64 -12.71 9.20
CA HIS A 148 -4.16 -11.35 9.02
C HIS A 148 -4.37 -10.96 7.54
N PHE A 149 -4.07 -11.88 6.60
CA PHE A 149 -4.20 -11.69 5.16
C PHE A 149 -5.36 -12.52 4.62
N GLY A 150 -6.23 -11.88 3.82
CA GLY A 150 -7.44 -12.50 3.27
C GLY A 150 -8.75 -11.85 3.74
N GLY A 151 -8.66 -10.85 4.63
CA GLY A 151 -9.80 -10.00 4.93
C GLY A 151 -10.32 -9.25 3.69
N PHE A 152 -11.60 -8.91 3.72
CA PHE A 152 -12.29 -8.20 2.63
C PHE A 152 -11.53 -6.94 2.15
N GLY A 153 -10.97 -6.16 3.07
CA GLY A 153 -10.19 -4.96 2.75
C GLY A 153 -8.93 -5.23 1.90
N THR A 154 -8.32 -6.41 2.01
CA THR A 154 -7.17 -6.77 1.16
C THR A 154 -7.63 -7.04 -0.27
N HIS A 155 -8.73 -7.77 -0.45
CA HIS A 155 -9.30 -8.03 -1.77
C HIS A 155 -9.78 -6.74 -2.45
N PHE A 156 -10.46 -5.87 -1.69
CA PHE A 156 -10.91 -4.56 -2.19
C PHE A 156 -9.74 -3.73 -2.74
N ARG A 157 -8.68 -3.59 -1.94
CA ARG A 157 -7.46 -2.86 -2.36
C ARG A 157 -6.83 -3.47 -3.59
N LEU A 158 -6.75 -4.79 -3.65
CA LEU A 158 -6.18 -5.50 -4.79
C LEU A 158 -6.97 -5.21 -6.07
N VAL A 159 -8.31 -5.29 -6.02
CA VAL A 159 -9.18 -4.90 -7.14
C VAL A 159 -8.95 -3.45 -7.54
N LEU A 160 -8.91 -2.53 -6.57
CA LEU A 160 -8.67 -1.11 -6.82
C LEU A 160 -7.31 -0.86 -7.50
N MET A 161 -6.25 -1.55 -7.07
CA MET A 161 -4.92 -1.47 -7.70
C MET A 161 -4.91 -2.00 -9.13
N SER A 162 -5.62 -3.10 -9.37
CA SER A 162 -5.79 -3.63 -10.72
C SER A 162 -6.52 -2.64 -11.63
N MET A 163 -7.57 -1.98 -11.13
CA MET A 163 -8.29 -0.96 -11.90
C MET A 163 -7.42 0.24 -12.26
N ILE A 164 -6.64 0.76 -11.31
CA ILE A 164 -5.75 1.91 -11.50
C ILE A 164 -4.64 1.59 -12.50
N THR A 165 -4.05 0.40 -12.42
CA THR A 165 -2.95 0.01 -13.31
C THR A 165 -3.45 -0.29 -14.73
N LEU A 166 -4.62 -0.93 -14.88
CA LEU A 166 -5.28 -1.09 -16.18
C LEU A 166 -5.63 0.26 -16.81
N TYR A 167 -6.12 1.20 -16.00
CA TYR A 167 -6.35 2.58 -16.45
C TYR A 167 -5.05 3.26 -16.88
N GLY A 168 -3.95 3.07 -16.14
CA GLY A 168 -2.62 3.55 -16.51
C GLY A 168 -2.17 3.02 -17.88
N VAL A 169 -2.38 1.73 -18.16
CA VAL A 169 -2.07 1.14 -19.48
C VAL A 169 -2.86 1.84 -20.58
N TRP A 170 -4.17 2.04 -20.39
CA TRP A 170 -5.00 2.77 -21.35
C TRP A 170 -4.53 4.23 -21.53
N PHE A 171 -4.24 4.92 -20.43
CA PHE A 171 -3.83 6.33 -20.44
C PHE A 171 -2.57 6.54 -21.28
N TRP A 172 -1.53 5.75 -21.03
CA TRP A 172 -0.26 5.85 -21.75
C TRP A 172 -0.31 5.32 -23.19
N ALA A 173 -1.14 4.29 -23.45
CA ALA A 173 -1.30 3.74 -24.79
C ALA A 173 -2.13 4.63 -25.72
N LYS A 174 -3.24 5.19 -25.21
CA LYS A 174 -4.23 5.90 -26.04
C LYS A 174 -4.83 7.14 -25.38
N GLY A 175 -4.91 7.18 -24.05
CA GLY A 175 -5.57 8.27 -23.34
C GLY A 175 -4.99 9.65 -23.66
N ILE A 176 -3.67 9.78 -23.73
CA ILE A 176 -3.00 11.04 -24.11
C ILE A 176 -3.46 11.56 -25.49
N ASP A 177 -3.73 10.66 -26.44
CA ASP A 177 -4.15 11.05 -27.80
C ASP A 177 -5.66 11.31 -27.92
N VAL A 178 -6.46 10.72 -27.02
CA VAL A 178 -7.93 10.75 -27.05
C VAL A 178 -8.52 11.84 -26.17
N LEU A 179 -7.84 12.19 -25.08
CA LEU A 179 -8.23 13.28 -24.21
C LEU A 179 -8.02 14.63 -24.93
N SER A 180 -8.70 15.65 -24.41
CA SER A 180 -8.77 17.00 -24.99
C SER A 180 -7.44 17.48 -25.58
N PRO A 181 -7.39 17.87 -26.87
CA PRO A 181 -6.17 18.38 -27.52
C PRO A 181 -5.74 19.75 -26.98
N CYS A 182 -6.53 20.38 -26.11
CA CYS A 182 -6.28 21.73 -25.60
C CYS A 182 -5.01 21.85 -24.73
N ASP A 183 -4.42 20.73 -24.29
CA ASP A 183 -3.21 20.74 -23.46
C ASP A 183 -1.90 20.56 -24.25
N ARG A 184 -1.96 20.42 -25.58
CA ARG A 184 -0.77 20.08 -26.37
C ARG A 184 0.28 21.18 -26.40
N ARG A 185 -0.07 22.45 -26.14
CA ARG A 185 0.88 23.57 -25.96
C ARG A 185 2.06 23.54 -26.93
N GLU A 186 1.76 23.39 -28.22
CA GLU A 186 2.81 23.28 -29.25
C GLU A 186 3.72 24.51 -29.25
N ALA A 187 3.16 25.70 -28.98
CA ALA A 187 3.90 26.95 -28.87
C ALA A 187 4.78 27.05 -27.60
N CYS A 188 4.46 26.28 -26.55
CA CYS A 188 5.09 26.39 -25.23
C CYS A 188 5.95 25.17 -24.87
N GLY A 189 6.38 24.40 -25.88
CA GLY A 189 7.27 23.25 -25.69
C GLY A 189 6.58 21.96 -25.21
N GLY A 190 5.25 21.94 -25.22
CA GLY A 190 4.40 20.80 -24.88
C GLY A 190 4.27 20.51 -23.39
N LEU A 191 3.39 19.55 -23.06
CA LEU A 191 3.20 19.09 -21.69
C LEU A 191 4.46 18.39 -21.17
N GLN A 192 4.97 18.81 -20.02
CA GLN A 192 6.16 18.25 -19.39
C GLN A 192 5.81 17.39 -18.18
N THR A 193 6.56 16.33 -17.95
CA THR A 193 6.49 15.51 -16.73
C THR A 193 7.89 15.34 -16.17
N TYR A 194 8.00 15.27 -14.85
CA TYR A 194 9.24 14.92 -14.20
C TYR A 194 9.33 13.40 -14.01
N PHE A 195 10.53 12.85 -14.11
CA PHE A 195 10.82 11.49 -13.62
C PHE A 195 12.16 11.54 -12.88
N PHE A 196 13.26 11.68 -13.62
CA PHE A 196 14.56 12.13 -13.08
C PHE A 196 15.05 13.39 -13.79
N VAL A 197 14.53 13.62 -14.99
CA VAL A 197 14.77 14.78 -15.84
C VAL A 197 13.41 15.27 -16.32
N SER A 198 13.32 16.54 -16.72
CA SER A 198 12.13 17.02 -17.42
C SER A 198 12.01 16.30 -18.75
N MET A 199 10.85 15.70 -19.02
CA MET A 199 10.56 14.99 -20.25
C MET A 199 9.24 15.48 -20.83
N ARG A 200 9.16 15.58 -22.15
CA ARG A 200 7.88 15.82 -22.82
C ARG A 200 7.01 14.57 -22.70
N VAL A 201 5.77 14.74 -22.28
CA VAL A 201 4.78 13.65 -22.12
C VAL A 201 4.51 12.98 -23.46
N GLU A 202 4.52 13.74 -24.56
CA GLU A 202 4.30 13.23 -25.92
C GLU A 202 5.52 12.50 -26.50
N SER A 203 6.70 12.62 -25.89
CA SER A 203 7.89 11.93 -26.36
C SER A 203 7.69 10.42 -26.31
N TRP A 204 8.02 9.75 -27.42
CA TRP A 204 7.88 8.29 -27.55
C TRP A 204 8.63 7.53 -26.46
N VAL A 205 9.79 8.04 -26.01
CA VAL A 205 10.58 7.44 -24.93
C VAL A 205 9.81 7.50 -23.61
N THR A 206 9.28 8.67 -23.25
CA THR A 206 8.49 8.87 -22.03
C THR A 206 7.26 7.97 -22.02
N ARG A 207 6.51 7.97 -23.14
CA ARG A 207 5.31 7.14 -23.29
C ARG A 207 5.65 5.66 -23.20
N GLY A 208 6.71 5.22 -23.90
CA GLY A 208 7.15 3.83 -23.92
C GLY A 208 7.57 3.33 -22.54
N VAL A 209 8.36 4.10 -21.79
CA VAL A 209 8.80 3.74 -20.44
C VAL A 209 7.62 3.68 -19.47
N ASN A 210 6.75 4.69 -19.45
CA ASN A 210 5.59 4.68 -18.56
C ASN A 210 4.57 3.60 -18.93
N LEU A 211 4.34 3.36 -20.22
CA LEU A 211 3.50 2.26 -20.68
C LEU A 211 4.06 0.90 -20.26
N ALA A 212 5.37 0.68 -20.41
CA ALA A 212 6.01 -0.57 -19.98
C ALA A 212 5.86 -0.77 -18.46
N MET A 213 6.11 0.27 -17.65
CA MET A 213 5.88 0.21 -16.21
C MET A 213 4.41 -0.08 -15.86
N ALA A 214 3.46 0.57 -16.55
CA ALA A 214 2.04 0.34 -16.35
C ALA A 214 1.62 -1.09 -16.71
N ILE A 215 2.14 -1.67 -17.81
CA ILE A 215 1.87 -3.06 -18.20
C ILE A 215 2.42 -4.03 -17.16
N VAL A 216 3.66 -3.84 -16.71
CA VAL A 216 4.26 -4.71 -15.67
C VAL A 216 3.45 -4.64 -14.38
N ALA A 217 3.05 -3.44 -13.95
CA ALA A 217 2.22 -3.27 -12.77
C ALA A 217 0.83 -3.91 -12.95
N ALA A 218 0.18 -3.71 -14.10
CA ALA A 218 -1.13 -4.28 -14.40
C ALA A 218 -1.09 -5.82 -14.41
N LEU A 219 -0.07 -6.42 -15.04
CA LEU A 219 0.11 -7.87 -15.03
C LEU A 219 0.32 -8.39 -13.61
N TYR A 220 1.16 -7.73 -12.82
CA TYR A 220 1.39 -8.10 -11.43
C TYR A 220 0.10 -8.09 -10.61
N TYR A 221 -0.65 -6.98 -10.60
CA TYR A 221 -1.87 -6.87 -9.82
C TYR A 221 -3.02 -7.73 -10.38
N ALA A 222 -3.14 -7.90 -11.69
CA ALA A 222 -4.14 -8.77 -12.30
C ALA A 222 -3.93 -10.24 -11.93
N VAL A 223 -2.68 -10.75 -11.98
CA VAL A 223 -2.36 -12.11 -11.54
C VAL A 223 -2.71 -12.29 -10.07
N MET A 224 -2.31 -11.33 -9.22
CA MET A 224 -2.67 -11.34 -7.80
C MET A 224 -4.20 -11.37 -7.60
N ALA A 225 -4.96 -10.64 -8.42
CA ALA A 225 -6.41 -10.52 -8.30
C ALA A 225 -7.11 -11.83 -8.68
N ILE A 226 -6.68 -12.42 -9.80
CA ILE A 226 -7.19 -13.69 -10.29
C ILE A 226 -6.93 -14.78 -9.25
N VAL A 227 -5.73 -14.86 -8.70
CA VAL A 227 -5.40 -15.88 -7.72
C VAL A 227 -6.18 -15.68 -6.43
N ALA A 228 -6.31 -14.43 -5.96
CA ALA A 228 -7.13 -14.11 -4.80
C ALA A 228 -8.62 -14.45 -5.03
N ALA A 229 -9.14 -14.24 -6.24
CA ALA A 229 -10.49 -14.60 -6.62
C ALA A 229 -10.69 -16.12 -6.66
N ILE A 230 -9.75 -16.88 -7.25
CA ILE A 230 -9.77 -18.34 -7.27
C ILE A 230 -9.75 -18.88 -5.83
N ALA A 231 -8.86 -18.37 -4.98
CA ALA A 231 -8.78 -18.76 -3.58
C ALA A 231 -10.11 -18.48 -2.84
N GLY A 232 -10.72 -17.32 -3.09
CA GLY A 232 -12.03 -16.95 -2.55
C GLY A 232 -13.15 -17.87 -3.03
N ILE A 233 -13.19 -18.21 -4.32
CA ILE A 233 -14.18 -19.13 -4.90
C ILE A 233 -14.03 -20.52 -4.29
N VAL A 234 -12.80 -21.06 -4.23
CA VAL A 234 -12.52 -22.37 -3.62
C VAL A 234 -12.92 -22.41 -2.15
N TYR A 235 -12.68 -21.33 -1.42
CA TYR A 235 -13.11 -21.20 -0.03
C TYR A 235 -14.65 -21.25 0.08
N VAL A 236 -15.36 -20.47 -0.74
CA VAL A 236 -16.83 -20.42 -0.73
C VAL A 236 -17.45 -21.76 -1.15
N THR A 237 -16.94 -22.40 -2.20
CA THR A 237 -17.48 -23.68 -2.68
C THR A 237 -17.29 -24.78 -1.63
N ARG A 238 -16.13 -24.87 -1.00
CA ARG A 238 -15.88 -25.82 0.10
C ARG A 238 -16.79 -25.57 1.30
N LYS A 239 -16.95 -24.31 1.69
CA LYS A 239 -17.86 -23.92 2.77
C LYS A 239 -19.31 -24.30 2.47
N TRP A 240 -19.73 -24.20 1.21
CA TRP A 240 -21.06 -24.63 0.77
C TRP A 240 -21.24 -26.15 0.77
N GLU A 241 -20.19 -26.91 0.48
CA GLU A 241 -20.23 -28.38 0.50
C GLU A 241 -20.34 -28.99 1.90
N LYS A 242 -20.24 -28.19 2.98
CA LYS A 242 -20.24 -28.65 4.39
C LYS A 242 -19.26 -29.79 4.68
N LYS A 243 -18.26 -30.00 3.83
CA LYS A 243 -17.19 -30.94 4.11
C LYS A 243 -16.46 -30.40 5.34
N ALA A 244 -16.33 -31.24 6.37
CA ALA A 244 -15.56 -30.89 7.56
C ALA A 244 -14.20 -30.35 7.09
N ASP A 245 -13.97 -29.08 7.40
CA ASP A 245 -12.80 -28.34 6.95
C ASP A 245 -11.57 -28.95 7.62
N ASN A 246 -10.96 -29.96 7.00
CA ASN A 246 -9.59 -30.38 7.29
C ASN A 246 -8.63 -29.28 6.77
N TRP A 247 -8.77 -28.08 7.32
CA TRP A 247 -7.96 -26.90 6.99
C TRP A 247 -6.58 -26.96 7.64
N GLU A 248 -6.23 -28.07 8.28
CA GLU A 248 -4.90 -28.35 8.83
C GLU A 248 -3.77 -28.05 7.83
N LEU A 249 -4.00 -28.22 6.52
CA LEU A 249 -3.03 -27.93 5.47
C LEU A 249 -2.68 -26.43 5.32
N ILE A 250 -3.55 -25.54 5.79
CA ILE A 250 -3.31 -24.09 5.80
C ILE A 250 -3.03 -23.59 7.22
N GLU A 251 -3.49 -24.32 8.24
CA GLU A 251 -3.25 -24.00 9.64
C GLU A 251 -1.81 -24.26 10.08
N HIS A 252 -1.16 -25.29 9.51
CA HIS A 252 0.27 -25.54 9.63
C HIS A 252 0.98 -25.28 8.31
N PRO A 253 1.15 -24.01 7.91
CA PRO A 253 1.96 -23.70 6.74
C PRO A 253 3.35 -24.25 6.99
N ASP A 254 3.77 -25.22 6.17
CA ASP A 254 4.99 -26.00 6.34
C ASP A 254 6.10 -25.16 6.99
N ALA A 255 6.59 -25.61 8.15
CA ALA A 255 7.74 -25.01 8.84
C ALA A 255 8.95 -24.83 7.90
N ASP A 256 8.95 -25.54 6.78
CA ASP A 256 9.90 -25.53 5.68
C ASP A 256 9.97 -24.19 4.91
N VAL A 257 8.97 -23.30 5.03
CA VAL A 257 9.00 -21.93 4.45
C VAL A 257 9.40 -20.88 5.48
N SER A 258 9.94 -21.28 6.63
CA SER A 258 10.53 -20.33 7.57
C SER A 258 11.76 -19.65 6.96
N LEU A 259 11.63 -18.36 6.65
CA LEU A 259 12.79 -17.50 6.41
C LEU A 259 13.53 -17.31 7.73
N ASN A 260 14.86 -17.22 7.66
CA ASN A 260 15.63 -16.94 8.87
C ASN A 260 15.28 -15.53 9.37
N LYS A 261 15.14 -15.34 10.69
CA LYS A 261 14.76 -14.03 11.29
C LYS A 261 15.67 -12.88 10.82
N ARG A 262 16.96 -13.17 10.62
CA ARG A 262 17.94 -12.22 10.08
C ARG A 262 17.63 -11.82 8.63
N GLU A 263 17.36 -12.79 7.76
CA GLU A 263 17.02 -12.56 6.34
C GLU A 263 15.76 -11.70 6.24
N LEU A 264 14.72 -12.05 7.00
CA LEU A 264 13.46 -11.32 7.03
C LEU A 264 13.66 -9.86 7.51
N THR A 265 14.50 -9.65 8.52
CA THR A 265 14.82 -8.31 9.02
C THR A 265 15.55 -7.47 7.97
N THR A 266 16.51 -8.05 7.24
CA THR A 266 17.21 -7.36 6.15
C THR A 266 16.23 -6.95 5.04
N TRP A 267 15.34 -7.85 4.64
CA TRP A 267 14.31 -7.55 3.63
C TRP A 267 13.35 -6.47 4.08
N TYR A 268 12.90 -6.53 5.33
CA TYR A 268 12.05 -5.51 5.92
C TYR A 268 12.69 -4.12 5.85
N ILE A 269 13.96 -4.00 6.29
CA ILE A 269 14.69 -2.73 6.24
C ILE A 269 14.82 -2.24 4.79
N CYS A 270 15.21 -3.13 3.87
CA CYS A 270 15.34 -2.81 2.46
C CYS A 270 14.02 -2.29 1.85
N LEU A 271 12.91 -2.98 2.08
CA LEU A 271 11.58 -2.59 1.61
C LEU A 271 11.11 -1.28 2.25
N SER A 272 11.37 -1.08 3.54
CA SER A 272 11.02 0.16 4.23
C SER A 272 11.78 1.37 3.66
N CYS A 273 13.09 1.21 3.43
CA CYS A 273 13.92 2.24 2.79
C CYS A 273 13.45 2.51 1.35
N PHE A 274 13.14 1.46 0.59
CA PHE A 274 12.60 1.59 -0.76
C PHE A 274 11.26 2.33 -0.77
N ASN A 275 10.35 1.99 0.14
CA ASN A 275 9.06 2.67 0.25
C ASN A 275 9.24 4.15 0.61
N LEU A 276 10.16 4.48 1.53
CA LEU A 276 10.47 5.88 1.87
C LEU A 276 11.05 6.62 0.67
N PHE A 277 12.02 6.03 -0.01
CA PHE A 277 12.59 6.56 -1.24
C PHE A 277 11.49 6.82 -2.28
N TRP A 278 10.57 5.87 -2.47
CA TRP A 278 9.46 6.01 -3.40
C TRP A 278 8.50 7.13 -3.01
N ILE A 279 8.18 7.31 -1.72
CA ILE A 279 7.35 8.42 -1.24
C ILE A 279 8.00 9.75 -1.63
N VAL A 280 9.29 9.93 -1.30
CA VAL A 280 10.02 11.16 -1.63
C VAL A 280 10.06 11.37 -3.14
N PHE A 281 10.37 10.32 -3.90
CA PHE A 281 10.39 10.37 -5.35
C PHE A 281 9.03 10.75 -5.95
N ALA A 282 7.94 10.19 -5.45
CA ALA A 282 6.59 10.52 -5.91
C ALA A 282 6.20 11.96 -5.61
N ILE A 283 6.55 12.48 -4.42
CA ILE A 283 6.35 13.90 -4.05
C ILE A 283 7.12 14.78 -5.03
N LEU A 284 8.43 14.54 -5.21
CA LEU A 284 9.25 15.32 -6.14
C LEU A 284 8.69 15.26 -7.57
N ASN A 285 8.28 14.09 -8.03
CA ASN A 285 7.69 13.91 -9.35
C ASN A 285 6.45 14.79 -9.54
N ILE A 286 5.53 14.79 -8.59
CA ILE A 286 4.30 15.59 -8.66
C ILE A 286 4.65 17.10 -8.59
N GLU A 287 5.45 17.52 -7.61
CA GLU A 287 5.79 18.94 -7.43
C GLU A 287 6.54 19.53 -8.63
N PHE A 288 7.52 18.79 -9.16
CA PHE A 288 8.23 19.22 -10.37
C PHE A 288 7.33 19.19 -11.60
N THR A 289 6.44 18.19 -11.74
CA THR A 289 5.48 18.16 -12.85
C THR A 289 4.56 19.39 -12.80
N LEU A 290 4.07 19.78 -11.63
CA LEU A 290 3.23 20.99 -11.48
C LEU A 290 4.01 22.28 -11.78
N ASN A 291 5.24 22.38 -11.27
CA ASN A 291 6.10 23.55 -11.47
C ASN A 291 6.54 23.72 -12.92
N LEU A 292 6.95 22.63 -13.59
CA LEU A 292 7.34 22.62 -15.01
C LEU A 292 6.19 23.03 -15.95
N ASN A 293 4.94 22.87 -15.50
CA ASN A 293 3.76 23.26 -16.26
C ASN A 293 3.15 24.59 -15.80
N HIS A 294 3.82 25.33 -14.91
CA HIS A 294 3.43 26.65 -14.42
C HIS A 294 2.01 26.70 -13.81
N MET A 295 1.64 25.67 -13.04
CA MET A 295 0.32 25.58 -12.40
C MET A 295 0.23 26.42 -11.10
N GLY A 296 0.42 27.72 -11.24
CA GLY A 296 0.50 28.66 -10.12
C GLY A 296 -0.75 28.66 -9.23
N ASN A 297 -1.93 28.43 -9.82
CA ASN A 297 -3.21 28.41 -9.11
C ASN A 297 -3.34 27.23 -8.12
N VAL A 298 -2.69 26.10 -8.41
CA VAL A 298 -2.64 24.91 -7.54
C VAL A 298 -1.44 24.96 -6.58
N LEU A 299 -0.38 25.68 -6.94
CA LEU A 299 0.83 25.85 -6.13
C LEU A 299 0.70 26.96 -5.07
N GLY A 300 -0.12 27.99 -5.31
CA GLY A 300 -0.23 29.17 -4.46
C GLY A 300 -0.90 28.94 -3.10
N SER A 301 -0.65 29.84 -2.13
CA SER A 301 -1.29 29.82 -0.81
C SER A 301 -2.79 30.11 -0.84
N SER A 302 -3.25 30.83 -1.88
CA SER A 302 -4.67 31.01 -2.19
C SER A 302 -5.36 29.71 -2.62
N ALA A 303 -4.61 28.64 -2.87
CA ALA A 303 -5.17 27.35 -3.26
C ALA A 303 -5.93 26.67 -2.11
N ALA A 304 -5.68 26.96 -0.83
CA ALA A 304 -6.33 26.24 0.28
C ALA A 304 -7.81 26.65 0.54
N VAL A 305 -8.52 27.12 -0.48
CA VAL A 305 -9.90 27.62 -0.37
C VAL A 305 -10.84 26.57 -0.96
N GLY A 306 -11.47 25.76 -0.12
CA GLY A 306 -12.50 24.81 -0.54
C GLY A 306 -12.60 23.57 0.34
N ALA A 307 -13.82 23.03 0.50
CA ALA A 307 -14.04 21.80 1.25
C ALA A 307 -13.29 20.60 0.65
N GLY A 308 -13.17 20.55 -0.68
CA GLY A 308 -12.44 19.51 -1.41
C GLY A 308 -10.96 19.41 -1.03
N GLN A 309 -10.35 20.52 -0.60
CA GLN A 309 -8.95 20.57 -0.19
C GLN A 309 -8.76 20.50 1.32
N LEU A 310 -9.66 21.13 2.08
CA LEU A 310 -9.59 21.14 3.54
C LEU A 310 -9.78 19.74 4.14
N ILE A 311 -10.69 18.93 3.58
CA ILE A 311 -11.00 17.59 4.10
C ILE A 311 -9.76 16.68 4.01
N PRO A 312 -9.12 16.47 2.83
CA PRO A 312 -7.93 15.63 2.76
C PRO A 312 -6.77 16.15 3.61
N LEU A 313 -6.58 17.49 3.65
CA LEU A 313 -5.56 18.12 4.47
C LEU A 313 -5.75 17.81 5.96
N ALA A 314 -6.97 18.00 6.47
CA ALA A 314 -7.30 17.74 7.87
C ALA A 314 -7.13 16.25 8.21
N ILE A 315 -7.63 15.35 7.37
CA ILE A 315 -7.50 13.90 7.58
C ILE A 315 -6.03 13.50 7.62
N GLY A 316 -5.21 13.94 6.66
CA GLY A 316 -3.78 13.60 6.60
C GLY A 316 -3.00 14.16 7.80
N MET A 317 -3.21 15.42 8.17
CA MET A 317 -2.54 16.06 9.29
C MET A 317 -2.93 15.46 10.64
N ILE A 318 -4.22 15.26 10.90
CA ILE A 318 -4.70 14.66 12.16
C ILE A 318 -4.19 13.23 12.29
N SER A 319 -4.20 12.46 11.20
CA SER A 319 -3.68 11.08 11.21
C SER A 319 -2.18 11.05 11.52
N LEU A 320 -1.40 11.98 10.95
CA LEU A 320 0.03 12.10 11.24
C LEU A 320 0.28 12.45 12.71
N VAL A 321 -0.43 13.45 13.24
CA VAL A 321 -0.31 13.86 14.65
C VAL A 321 -0.67 12.70 15.58
N ARG A 322 -1.75 11.96 15.29
CA ARG A 322 -2.15 10.78 16.06
C ARG A 322 -1.06 9.71 16.08
N VAL A 323 -0.50 9.36 14.92
CA VAL A 323 0.55 8.33 14.82
C VAL A 323 1.83 8.78 15.52
N LEU A 324 2.22 10.05 15.39
CA LEU A 324 3.37 10.60 16.12
C LEU A 324 3.13 10.61 17.63
N TYR A 325 1.92 10.93 18.09
CA TYR A 325 1.55 10.87 19.49
C TYR A 325 1.63 9.44 20.04
N MET A 326 1.08 8.44 19.32
CA MET A 326 1.17 7.03 19.72
C MET A 326 2.62 6.54 19.73
N LEU A 327 3.44 6.98 18.78
CA LEU A 327 4.86 6.67 18.74
C LEU A 327 5.60 7.27 19.94
N ALA A 328 5.31 8.54 20.26
CA ALA A 328 5.88 9.23 21.43
C ALA A 328 5.46 8.57 22.74
N LYS A 329 4.17 8.21 22.89
CA LYS A 329 3.65 7.46 24.06
C LYS A 329 4.37 6.13 24.25
N THR A 330 4.71 5.44 23.14
CA THR A 330 5.39 4.13 23.18
C THR A 330 6.87 4.25 23.56
N HIS A 331 7.58 5.26 23.07
CA HIS A 331 9.02 5.41 23.29
C HIS A 331 9.40 6.22 24.54
N ILE A 332 8.56 7.17 24.95
CA ILE A 332 8.83 8.03 26.10
C ILE A 332 8.17 7.40 27.32
N SER A 333 8.98 6.71 28.14
CA SER A 333 8.50 5.99 29.33
C SER A 333 7.73 6.86 30.33
N TRP A 334 8.02 8.16 30.41
CA TRP A 334 7.28 9.09 31.29
C TRP A 334 5.85 9.39 30.78
N LEU A 335 5.59 9.28 29.49
CA LEU A 335 4.24 9.37 28.92
C LEU A 335 3.45 8.06 29.05
N ARG A 336 4.11 6.96 29.45
CA ARG A 336 3.43 5.69 29.69
C ARG A 336 2.69 5.78 31.03
N ASN A 337 1.36 5.87 30.96
CA ASN A 337 0.53 5.78 32.16
C ASN A 337 0.83 4.46 32.87
N LYS A 338 1.18 4.52 34.15
CA LYS A 338 1.51 3.34 34.97
C LYS A 338 0.34 2.34 35.08
N ASP A 339 -0.88 2.78 34.80
CA ASP A 339 -2.08 1.96 34.93
C ASP A 339 -2.33 1.06 33.70
N ASP A 340 -1.70 1.33 32.55
CA ASP A 340 -1.88 0.56 31.30
C ASP A 340 -1.06 -0.76 31.27
N ASP A 341 -0.13 -0.95 32.22
CA ASP A 341 0.80 -2.10 32.24
C ASP A 341 0.12 -3.46 32.50
N ASN A 342 -1.17 -3.48 32.86
CA ASN A 342 -1.92 -4.70 33.14
C ASN A 342 -2.61 -5.34 31.91
N TYR A 343 -2.64 -4.68 30.75
CA TYR A 343 -3.41 -5.15 29.57
C TYR A 343 -2.58 -5.77 28.43
N CYS A 344 -1.26 -5.58 28.41
CA CYS A 344 -0.39 -6.08 27.33
C CYS A 344 0.72 -7.00 27.81
N ALA A 345 0.48 -7.78 28.86
CA ALA A 345 1.27 -8.99 29.04
C ALA A 345 0.96 -9.91 27.85
N PRO A 346 1.95 -10.33 27.04
CA PRO A 346 1.71 -11.38 26.06
C PRO A 346 1.15 -12.53 26.86
N SER A 347 -0.07 -12.95 26.53
CA SER A 347 -0.69 -14.15 27.08
C SER A 347 0.20 -15.33 26.68
N GLY A 348 1.28 -15.53 27.43
CA GLY A 348 2.04 -16.76 27.54
C GLY A 348 1.19 -17.76 28.30
N GLY A 349 0.02 -18.06 27.73
CA GLY A 349 -0.88 -19.09 28.18
C GLY A 349 -0.62 -20.31 27.33
N GLU A 350 0.27 -21.19 27.82
CA GLU A 350 -0.01 -22.62 27.71
C GLU A 350 -1.44 -22.84 28.27
N GLY A 351 -2.43 -22.99 27.39
CA GLY A 351 -3.73 -23.55 27.79
C GLY A 351 -4.97 -22.65 27.77
N ALA A 352 -5.16 -21.78 26.77
CA ALA A 352 -6.44 -21.07 26.60
C ALA A 352 -7.02 -21.17 25.18
N GLU A 353 -7.70 -22.30 24.90
CA GLU A 353 -8.57 -22.51 23.72
C GLU A 353 -9.97 -21.88 23.87
N THR A 354 -10.21 -20.99 24.84
CA THR A 354 -11.55 -20.47 25.10
C THR A 354 -11.54 -18.97 25.34
N ALA A 355 -11.68 -18.18 24.26
CA ALA A 355 -12.48 -16.94 24.20
C ALA A 355 -12.03 -16.03 23.05
N VAL A 356 -12.64 -16.21 21.87
CA VAL A 356 -12.90 -15.10 20.93
C VAL A 356 -14.38 -15.19 20.56
N ASP A 357 -15.24 -14.92 21.55
CA ASP A 357 -16.70 -14.78 21.37
C ASP A 357 -16.97 -13.29 21.13
N GLY A 358 -16.73 -12.84 19.90
CA GLY A 358 -16.74 -11.42 19.56
C GLY A 358 -16.98 -11.15 18.09
N LEU A 359 -17.89 -11.91 17.46
CA LEU A 359 -18.66 -11.57 16.24
C LEU A 359 -19.59 -12.77 15.97
N GLY A 360 -20.85 -12.63 16.37
CA GLY A 360 -21.84 -13.71 16.51
C GLY A 360 -22.05 -14.59 15.28
N PHE A 361 -21.26 -15.65 15.18
CA PHE A 361 -21.53 -16.85 14.39
C PHE A 361 -21.33 -18.07 15.29
N ARG A 362 -22.36 -18.47 16.04
CA ARG A 362 -22.40 -19.82 16.65
C ARG A 362 -22.89 -20.79 15.59
N PRO A 363 -22.14 -21.87 15.34
CA PRO A 363 -22.77 -23.16 15.55
C PRO A 363 -21.75 -24.19 16.05
N TYR A 364 -21.65 -24.42 17.36
CA TYR A 364 -21.32 -25.76 17.88
C TYR A 364 -21.86 -25.86 19.31
N SER A 365 -22.70 -26.86 19.53
CA SER A 365 -23.10 -27.29 20.87
C SER A 365 -21.87 -27.87 21.57
N PRO A 366 -21.62 -27.53 22.85
CA PRO A 366 -20.51 -28.12 23.58
C PRO A 366 -20.75 -29.63 23.79
N PRO A 367 -19.69 -30.45 23.87
CA PRO A 367 -19.82 -31.84 24.27
C PRO A 367 -20.38 -31.90 25.70
N LEU A 368 -21.33 -32.81 25.91
CA LEU A 368 -21.92 -33.08 27.21
C LEU A 368 -20.81 -33.32 28.26
N LYS A 369 -20.80 -32.46 29.27
CA LYS A 369 -20.12 -32.72 30.54
C LYS A 369 -20.85 -33.91 31.20
N PRO A 370 -20.17 -34.99 31.60
CA PRO A 370 -20.79 -36.02 32.41
C PRO A 370 -21.04 -35.46 33.82
N ASP A 371 -22.31 -35.23 34.14
CA ASP A 371 -22.78 -34.93 35.49
C ASP A 371 -22.79 -36.23 36.32
N ASN A 372 -21.65 -36.59 36.93
CA ASN A 372 -21.59 -37.24 38.25
C ASN A 372 -20.15 -37.55 38.68
N PRO A 373 -19.66 -37.01 39.81
CA PRO A 373 -18.41 -37.42 40.43
C PRO A 373 -18.70 -38.33 41.64
N GLU A 374 -19.29 -39.51 41.44
CA GLU A 374 -19.47 -40.49 42.52
C GLU A 374 -19.24 -41.92 42.01
N ASP A 375 -17.97 -42.27 41.72
CA ASP A 375 -17.44 -43.59 42.08
C ASP A 375 -15.92 -43.70 41.77
N PRO A 376 -15.02 -43.54 42.76
CA PRO A 376 -13.59 -43.72 42.55
C PRO A 376 -13.16 -45.18 42.33
N ASN A 377 -14.09 -46.15 42.39
CA ASN A 377 -13.78 -47.58 42.33
C ASN A 377 -14.09 -48.27 40.98
N GLN A 378 -14.70 -47.59 40.00
CA GLN A 378 -14.98 -48.20 38.69
C GLN A 378 -13.86 -48.04 37.66
N PHE A 379 -12.88 -47.15 37.87
CA PHE A 379 -11.76 -46.98 36.93
C PHE A 379 -10.60 -47.96 37.11
N ALA A 380 -10.59 -48.76 38.18
CA ALA A 380 -9.53 -49.75 38.43
C ALA A 380 -9.74 -51.08 37.68
N ALA A 381 -10.96 -51.37 37.19
CA ALA A 381 -11.29 -52.67 36.57
C ALA A 381 -11.17 -52.71 35.03
N LEU A 382 -10.90 -51.57 34.37
CA LEU A 382 -10.69 -51.49 32.91
C LEU A 382 -9.22 -51.35 32.51
N ALA A 383 -8.30 -51.37 33.48
CA ALA A 383 -6.85 -51.25 33.26
C ALA A 383 -6.13 -52.60 33.02
N THR A 384 -6.84 -53.72 32.97
CA THR A 384 -6.24 -55.07 32.82
C THR A 384 -6.62 -55.78 31.52
N MET A 385 -7.04 -55.07 30.47
CA MET A 385 -7.14 -55.70 29.15
C MET A 385 -5.77 -55.86 28.51
N ASP A 386 -5.45 -57.13 28.23
CA ASP A 386 -4.25 -57.65 27.58
C ASP A 386 -3.68 -56.72 26.51
N ARG A 387 -2.45 -56.27 26.74
CA ARG A 387 -1.61 -55.67 25.70
C ARG A 387 -1.34 -56.75 24.63
N PRO A 388 -1.76 -56.56 23.37
CA PRO A 388 -1.30 -57.41 22.29
C PRO A 388 0.23 -57.31 22.17
N PRO A 389 0.90 -58.38 21.71
CA PRO A 389 2.35 -58.45 21.63
C PRO A 389 2.90 -57.26 20.83
N THR A 390 3.87 -56.59 21.42
CA THR A 390 4.67 -55.51 20.84
C THR A 390 5.08 -55.86 19.42
N LEU A 391 4.42 -55.22 18.45
CA LEU A 391 4.89 -55.16 17.07
C LEU A 391 6.32 -54.58 17.07
N PRO A 392 7.23 -55.12 16.24
CA PRO A 392 8.61 -54.65 16.19
C PRO A 392 8.61 -53.16 15.87
N VAL A 393 9.42 -52.41 16.63
CA VAL A 393 9.76 -51.01 16.37
C VAL A 393 10.36 -50.95 14.96
N LEU A 394 9.51 -50.69 13.96
CA LEU A 394 9.93 -50.35 12.62
C LEU A 394 10.75 -49.08 12.75
N SER A 395 12.04 -49.19 12.44
CA SER A 395 12.99 -48.08 12.34
C SER A 395 12.51 -47.09 11.26
N SER A 396 11.56 -46.23 11.61
CA SER A 396 11.07 -45.13 10.78
C SER A 396 12.04 -43.95 10.73
N ALA A 397 13.24 -44.11 11.30
CA ALA A 397 14.36 -43.19 11.21
C ALA A 397 15.00 -43.12 9.81
N ARG A 398 14.23 -43.31 8.72
CA ARG A 398 14.59 -42.72 7.44
C ARG A 398 14.23 -41.24 7.55
N VAL A 399 15.05 -40.50 8.31
CA VAL A 399 15.14 -39.04 8.28
C VAL A 399 15.37 -38.69 6.82
N ARG A 400 14.28 -38.46 6.11
CA ARG A 400 14.27 -37.97 4.74
C ARG A 400 14.98 -36.65 4.86
N ARG A 401 16.27 -36.59 4.49
CA ARG A 401 17.03 -35.34 4.37
C ARG A 401 16.19 -34.46 3.48
N GLN A 402 15.35 -33.62 4.09
CA GLN A 402 14.53 -32.68 3.37
C GLN A 402 15.51 -31.78 2.65
N GLN A 403 15.51 -31.91 1.33
CA GLN A 403 16.36 -31.13 0.48
C GLN A 403 15.94 -29.67 0.67
N LYS A 404 16.76 -28.90 1.39
CA LYS A 404 16.46 -27.49 1.68
C LYS A 404 16.16 -26.79 0.36
N ARG A 405 14.94 -26.26 0.24
CA ARG A 405 14.51 -25.46 -0.92
C ARG A 405 15.51 -24.32 -1.13
N SER A 406 15.76 -23.96 -2.40
CA SER A 406 16.67 -22.85 -2.72
C SER A 406 16.19 -21.55 -2.06
N LEU A 407 17.11 -20.66 -1.71
CA LEU A 407 16.79 -19.38 -1.09
C LEU A 407 15.86 -18.54 -1.98
N ALA A 408 16.09 -18.52 -3.30
CA ALA A 408 15.22 -17.84 -4.26
C ALA A 408 13.78 -18.39 -4.24
N HIS A 409 13.60 -19.71 -4.15
CA HIS A 409 12.25 -20.32 -4.08
C HIS A 409 11.54 -20.00 -2.76
N ARG A 410 12.27 -20.02 -1.63
CA ARG A 410 11.72 -19.61 -0.33
C ARG A 410 11.30 -18.14 -0.32
N ILE A 411 12.11 -17.28 -0.93
CA ILE A 411 11.79 -15.86 -1.12
C ILE A 411 10.56 -15.73 -2.01
N LEU A 412 10.51 -16.39 -3.16
CA LEU A 412 9.37 -16.37 -4.08
C LEU A 412 8.06 -16.78 -3.38
N LEU A 413 8.08 -17.86 -2.59
CA LEU A 413 6.93 -18.32 -1.82
C LEU A 413 6.53 -17.35 -0.69
N ALA A 414 7.51 -16.72 -0.03
CA ALA A 414 7.22 -15.69 0.96
C ALA A 414 6.62 -14.42 0.32
N TRP A 415 7.06 -14.09 -0.91
CA TRP A 415 6.67 -12.91 -1.68
C TRP A 415 5.30 -13.09 -2.36
N LEU A 416 5.02 -14.31 -2.80
CA LEU A 416 3.79 -14.72 -3.44
C LEU A 416 3.20 -15.91 -2.66
N PRO A 417 2.61 -15.69 -1.47
CA PRO A 417 2.07 -16.77 -0.63
C PRO A 417 1.04 -17.65 -1.33
N TRP A 418 0.41 -17.10 -2.37
CA TRP A 418 -0.54 -17.82 -3.18
C TRP A 418 0.10 -18.85 -4.11
N LEU A 419 1.40 -18.75 -4.41
CA LEU A 419 2.09 -19.81 -5.15
C LEU A 419 1.99 -21.15 -4.43
N ASN A 420 1.93 -21.12 -3.09
CA ASN A 420 1.75 -22.28 -2.23
C ASN A 420 0.43 -23.05 -2.49
N LEU A 421 -0.54 -22.43 -3.18
CA LEU A 421 -1.76 -23.11 -3.64
C LEU A 421 -1.48 -24.12 -4.77
N PHE A 422 -0.41 -23.92 -5.54
CA PHE A 422 -0.07 -24.80 -6.64
C PHE A 422 0.85 -25.94 -6.17
N GLU A 423 0.54 -27.18 -6.55
CA GLU A 423 1.34 -28.36 -6.17
C GLU A 423 2.79 -28.27 -6.66
N TRP A 424 3.01 -27.73 -7.87
CA TRP A 424 4.36 -27.56 -8.42
C TRP A 424 5.26 -26.67 -7.54
N SER A 425 4.67 -25.77 -6.76
CA SER A 425 5.43 -24.90 -5.85
C SER A 425 5.94 -25.66 -4.60
N LYS A 426 5.28 -26.78 -4.26
CA LYS A 426 5.64 -27.64 -3.14
C LYS A 426 6.81 -28.56 -3.51
N GLU A 427 6.87 -28.97 -4.76
CA GLU A 427 8.02 -29.65 -5.34
C GLU A 427 9.17 -28.64 -5.46
N SER A 428 10.32 -28.94 -4.85
CA SER A 428 11.47 -28.04 -4.99
C SER A 428 11.78 -27.92 -6.47
N LEU A 429 11.90 -26.69 -7.00
CA LEU A 429 12.57 -26.41 -8.28
C LEU A 429 14.03 -26.88 -8.15
N ALA A 430 14.23 -28.19 -8.22
CA ALA A 430 15.54 -28.78 -8.19
C ALA A 430 16.22 -28.34 -9.48
N PRO A 431 17.52 -27.97 -9.43
CA PRO A 431 18.27 -27.59 -10.63
C PRO A 431 18.18 -28.62 -11.77
N LYS A 432 17.84 -29.89 -11.46
CA LYS A 432 17.54 -30.94 -12.44
C LYS A 432 16.33 -30.62 -13.32
N ALA A 433 15.20 -30.15 -12.79
CA ALA A 433 14.02 -29.85 -13.61
C ALA A 433 14.28 -28.69 -14.59
N ILE A 434 15.06 -27.69 -14.17
CA ILE A 434 15.49 -26.59 -15.07
C ILE A 434 16.46 -27.12 -16.13
N ARG A 435 17.43 -27.97 -15.74
CA ARG A 435 18.37 -28.61 -16.67
C ARG A 435 17.64 -29.48 -17.69
N ASP A 436 16.66 -30.27 -17.26
CA ASP A 436 15.90 -31.17 -18.11
C ASP A 436 14.97 -30.38 -19.06
N SER A 437 14.38 -29.26 -18.61
CA SER A 437 13.60 -28.36 -19.48
C SER A 437 14.45 -27.62 -20.53
N MET A 438 15.70 -27.27 -20.21
CA MET A 438 16.63 -26.68 -21.19
C MET A 438 17.14 -27.72 -22.21
N ILE A 439 17.18 -29.01 -21.85
CA ILE A 439 17.56 -30.08 -22.79
C ILE A 439 16.49 -30.29 -23.87
N PHE A 440 15.21 -30.08 -23.56
CA PHE A 440 14.14 -30.13 -24.57
C PHE A 440 14.15 -28.94 -25.55
N ALA A 441 14.67 -27.78 -25.15
CA ALA A 441 14.81 -26.63 -26.05
C ALA A 441 15.90 -26.82 -27.12
N ASN A 442 16.90 -27.68 -26.88
CA ASN A 442 18.01 -27.90 -27.81
C ASN A 442 17.78 -29.05 -28.81
N HIS A 443 16.75 -29.89 -28.63
CA HIS A 443 16.52 -31.01 -29.54
C HIS A 443 15.78 -30.64 -30.84
N HIS A 444 15.27 -29.41 -30.96
CA HIS A 444 14.54 -28.97 -32.17
C HIS A 444 15.41 -28.35 -33.28
N ASN A 445 16.71 -28.14 -33.07
CA ASN A 445 17.61 -27.53 -34.08
C ASN A 445 18.56 -28.53 -34.78
N ALA A 446 18.37 -29.84 -34.61
CA ALA A 446 19.29 -30.84 -35.18
C ALA A 446 18.82 -31.52 -36.48
N LYS A 447 17.75 -31.03 -37.14
CA LYS A 447 17.31 -31.56 -38.44
C LYS A 447 16.90 -30.44 -39.40
N THR A 448 17.91 -29.76 -39.94
CA THR A 448 17.91 -29.15 -41.29
C THR A 448 19.33 -28.63 -41.55
N LYS A 449 20.20 -29.52 -42.05
CA LYS A 449 21.38 -29.15 -42.82
C LYS A 449 21.26 -29.90 -44.13
N ASP A 450 20.98 -29.15 -45.19
CA ASP A 450 21.47 -29.36 -46.54
C ASP A 450 21.09 -28.12 -47.37
N THR A 451 21.99 -27.13 -47.38
CA THR A 451 22.40 -26.40 -48.58
C THR A 451 23.49 -25.40 -48.21
N GLU A 452 24.60 -25.54 -48.93
CA GLU A 452 25.80 -24.72 -48.91
C GLU A 452 25.50 -23.26 -49.25
N VAL A 453 26.10 -22.31 -48.52
CA VAL A 453 26.86 -21.18 -49.12
C VAL A 453 27.92 -20.77 -48.09
N GLY A 454 29.18 -20.78 -48.52
CA GLY A 454 30.33 -20.41 -47.70
C GLY A 454 30.37 -18.92 -47.37
N PHE A 455 30.81 -18.61 -46.15
CA PHE A 455 31.40 -17.33 -45.81
C PHE A 455 32.48 -17.58 -44.75
N GLU A 456 33.75 -17.49 -45.16
CA GLU A 456 34.90 -17.48 -44.27
C GLU A 456 34.93 -16.15 -43.52
N VAL A 457 35.00 -16.20 -42.19
CA VAL A 457 35.38 -15.07 -41.35
C VAL A 457 36.52 -15.50 -40.43
N MET A 458 37.57 -14.69 -40.46
CA MET A 458 38.86 -14.86 -39.79
C MET A 458 38.77 -15.11 -38.28
N GLY A 459 39.74 -15.91 -37.81
CA GLY A 459 39.76 -16.50 -36.48
C GLY A 459 40.10 -15.54 -35.35
N MET A 460 39.44 -15.79 -34.22
CA MET A 460 39.79 -15.20 -32.93
C MET A 460 40.41 -16.28 -32.04
N LYS A 461 41.69 -16.06 -31.71
CA LYS A 461 42.58 -16.91 -30.92
C LYS A 461 42.11 -16.89 -29.45
N ARG A 462 41.66 -18.05 -28.95
CA ARG A 462 41.22 -18.23 -27.56
C ARG A 462 42.42 -18.35 -26.63
N ILE A 463 42.65 -17.33 -25.81
CA ILE A 463 43.66 -17.33 -24.73
C ILE A 463 43.06 -18.05 -23.51
N ARG A 464 43.73 -19.11 -23.06
CA ARG A 464 43.56 -19.71 -21.72
C ARG A 464 44.26 -18.80 -20.69
N PRO A 465 43.71 -18.65 -19.48
CA PRO A 465 44.54 -18.43 -18.31
C PRO A 465 44.53 -19.70 -17.44
N GLU A 466 45.70 -20.34 -17.37
CA GLU A 466 46.17 -21.00 -16.17
C GLU A 466 46.43 -19.93 -15.11
N MET A 467 45.94 -20.14 -13.88
CA MET A 467 46.63 -19.63 -12.71
C MET A 467 46.32 -20.51 -11.50
N GLU A 468 47.34 -21.26 -11.13
CA GLU A 468 47.48 -22.03 -9.89
C GLU A 468 47.67 -21.12 -8.68
N ASP A 469 47.20 -21.65 -7.54
CA ASP A 469 47.81 -21.63 -6.21
C ASP A 469 48.56 -20.39 -5.71
N ALA A 470 47.89 -19.67 -4.80
CA ALA A 470 48.53 -19.15 -3.59
C ALA A 470 47.48 -18.72 -2.57
N ARG A 471 47.23 -19.54 -1.53
CA ARG A 471 47.03 -19.10 -0.12
C ARG A 471 46.71 -20.29 0.78
N GLN A 472 47.75 -20.89 1.31
CA GLN A 472 47.75 -21.58 2.59
C GLN A 472 48.72 -20.85 3.54
N MET A 473 48.40 -20.94 4.84
CA MET A 473 49.19 -20.56 6.01
C MET A 473 49.34 -19.06 6.34
N MET A 474 48.64 -18.63 7.40
CA MET A 474 49.33 -18.33 8.66
C MET A 474 48.35 -18.41 9.83
N GLY A 475 48.76 -19.15 10.85
CA GLY A 475 48.08 -19.26 12.13
C GLY A 475 48.66 -18.32 13.19
N HIS A 476 47.89 -18.20 14.26
CA HIS A 476 48.22 -17.97 15.67
C HIS A 476 49.19 -16.86 16.14
N HIS A 477 48.64 -16.11 17.12
CA HIS A 477 49.15 -15.80 18.47
C HIS A 477 49.58 -14.37 18.82
N ARG A 478 49.08 -13.97 20.01
CA ARG A 478 49.62 -13.01 21.00
C ARG A 478 49.40 -11.51 20.69
N GLY A 479 49.02 -10.66 21.64
CA GLY A 479 48.95 -10.81 23.10
C GLY A 479 48.26 -9.64 23.79
N GLU A 480 48.12 -9.83 25.10
CA GLU A 480 47.57 -8.96 26.14
C GLU A 480 48.31 -7.64 26.37
N SER A 481 47.65 -6.79 27.17
CA SER A 481 48.12 -5.64 27.96
C SER A 481 48.26 -4.33 27.19
N THR A 482 47.61 -3.24 27.62
CA THR A 482 47.87 -2.58 28.90
C THR A 482 46.71 -1.68 29.32
N ALA A 483 46.49 -1.61 30.63
CA ALA A 483 45.66 -0.64 31.32
C ALA A 483 46.56 0.42 31.98
N SER A 484 46.17 1.69 31.87
CA SER A 484 46.53 2.83 32.73
C SER A 484 45.60 3.98 32.32
N GLY A 485 44.73 4.51 33.19
CA GLY A 485 45.00 5.64 34.10
C GLY A 485 45.05 6.95 33.30
N GLU A 486 44.26 8.01 33.50
CA GLU A 486 43.92 8.79 34.70
C GLU A 486 42.76 9.75 34.33
N SER A 487 41.73 9.95 35.17
CA SER A 487 41.54 11.04 36.14
C SER A 487 41.14 12.43 35.60
N SER A 488 39.89 12.79 35.94
CA SER A 488 39.42 14.08 36.50
C SER A 488 39.02 15.28 35.62
N SER A 489 37.95 15.93 36.14
CA SER A 489 37.36 17.26 35.85
C SER A 489 36.21 17.20 34.82
N ALA A 490 34.98 17.68 35.06
CA ALA A 490 34.52 18.75 35.93
C ALA A 490 33.03 18.57 36.33
N ALA A 491 32.66 19.24 37.42
CA ALA A 491 31.33 19.35 38.00
C ALA A 491 30.50 20.51 37.40
N LEU A 492 29.22 20.59 37.83
CA LEU A 492 28.30 21.76 37.84
C LEU A 492 27.65 22.11 36.48
N LEU A 493 26.34 22.30 36.28
CA LEU A 493 25.16 22.67 37.09
C LEU A 493 23.87 22.26 36.32
N SER A 494 22.80 21.90 37.01
CA SER A 494 21.48 22.59 36.93
C SER A 494 20.38 21.80 37.64
N SER A 495 19.78 22.48 38.62
CA SER A 495 18.70 22.04 39.50
C SER A 495 17.32 22.21 38.83
N PRO A 496 16.25 21.57 39.34
CA PRO A 496 14.91 21.59 38.73
C PRO A 496 14.08 22.84 39.12
N PRO A 497 13.04 23.20 38.35
CA PRO A 497 12.26 24.40 38.64
C PRO A 497 11.29 24.20 39.81
N GLN A 498 11.23 25.23 40.65
CA GLN A 498 10.32 25.40 41.77
C GLN A 498 8.90 25.72 41.32
N VAL A 499 7.94 25.12 42.04
CA VAL A 499 6.49 25.36 41.99
C VAL A 499 6.17 26.67 42.73
N TRP A 500 5.38 27.55 42.12
CA TRP A 500 4.79 28.72 42.76
C TRP A 500 3.39 28.37 43.32
N PRO A 501 3.08 28.69 44.59
CA PRO A 501 1.73 28.59 45.13
C PRO A 501 1.05 29.97 45.15
N GLY A 502 -0.18 30.05 44.65
CA GLY A 502 -1.09 31.14 45.00
C GLY A 502 -1.93 31.71 43.87
N GLN A 503 -3.10 31.11 43.62
CA GLN A 503 -4.29 31.91 43.31
C GLN A 503 -5.55 31.09 43.59
N ASN A 504 -6.14 31.34 44.77
CA ASN A 504 -7.49 30.93 45.10
C ASN A 504 -8.46 32.06 44.74
N GLY A 505 -9.59 31.68 44.17
CA GLY A 505 -10.88 32.34 44.41
C GLY A 505 -11.34 33.35 43.35
N LEU A 506 -12.35 32.95 42.58
CA LEU A 506 -13.55 33.77 42.36
C LEU A 506 -14.68 32.88 41.82
N MET A 507 -15.57 32.49 42.74
CA MET A 507 -16.95 32.17 42.42
C MET A 507 -17.63 33.46 41.94
N GLY A 508 -18.34 33.35 40.82
CA GLY A 508 -19.33 34.32 40.37
C GLY A 508 -20.52 33.55 39.79
N GLN A 509 -21.65 33.64 40.49
CA GLN A 509 -22.93 33.03 40.15
C GLN A 509 -23.80 34.07 39.43
N ALA A 510 -24.76 33.56 38.64
CA ALA A 510 -25.97 34.20 38.13
C ALA A 510 -25.90 35.03 36.83
N GLY A 511 -26.83 34.71 35.93
CA GLY A 511 -27.16 35.51 34.75
C GLY A 511 -27.89 34.68 33.68
N ASP A 512 -29.14 34.31 33.95
CA ASP A 512 -30.10 33.93 32.90
C ASP A 512 -30.33 35.15 31.99
N GLU A 513 -29.94 35.06 30.72
CA GLU A 513 -30.45 35.97 29.69
C GLU A 513 -30.88 35.18 28.45
N GLU A 514 -32.18 35.31 28.21
CA GLU A 514 -33.01 34.85 27.12
C GLU A 514 -32.62 35.61 25.84
N VAL A 515 -32.00 34.93 24.87
CA VAL A 515 -31.68 35.55 23.57
C VAL A 515 -32.82 35.29 22.59
N GLU A 516 -33.63 36.33 22.46
CA GLU A 516 -34.68 36.55 21.47
C GLU A 516 -34.13 36.48 20.04
N MET A 517 -34.62 35.53 19.22
CA MET A 517 -34.35 35.50 17.77
C MET A 517 -35.27 36.48 17.05
N ALA A 518 -34.72 37.61 16.61
CA ALA A 518 -35.39 38.52 15.70
C ALA A 518 -35.09 38.15 14.23
N ASP A 519 -36.18 37.83 13.53
CA ASP A 519 -36.32 37.65 12.09
C ASP A 519 -35.96 38.95 11.33
N ARG A 520 -35.16 38.85 10.26
CA ARG A 520 -34.90 40.00 9.36
C ARG A 520 -34.74 39.57 7.90
N ARG A 521 -35.88 39.34 7.26
CA ARG A 521 -36.08 39.57 5.81
C ARG A 521 -36.48 41.04 5.58
N GLN A 522 -35.72 41.78 4.78
CA GLN A 522 -36.23 42.54 3.61
C GLN A 522 -35.18 43.42 2.91
N SER A 523 -35.13 43.23 1.59
CA SER A 523 -34.99 44.17 0.46
C SER A 523 -34.01 45.36 0.48
N MET A 524 -33.22 45.45 -0.59
CA MET A 524 -32.94 46.66 -1.42
C MET A 524 -32.38 46.11 -2.75
N MET A 525 -33.10 46.08 -3.88
CA MET A 525 -33.44 47.14 -4.84
C MET A 525 -32.28 48.05 -5.28
N ASP A 526 -31.97 47.89 -6.59
CA ASP A 526 -31.52 48.84 -7.60
C ASP A 526 -30.55 49.97 -7.24
N SER A 527 -29.42 49.99 -7.96
CA SER A 527 -28.72 51.22 -8.35
C SER A 527 -27.96 50.99 -9.65
N SER A 528 -28.61 51.36 -10.75
CA SER A 528 -27.98 51.70 -12.02
C SER A 528 -28.08 53.21 -12.24
N THR A 529 -27.08 53.76 -12.95
CA THR A 529 -26.91 55.15 -13.45
C THR A 529 -26.49 56.17 -12.37
N LEU A 530 -25.44 57.00 -12.52
CA LEU A 530 -25.08 57.89 -13.63
C LEU A 530 -23.72 58.62 -13.37
N ALA A 531 -23.07 59.05 -14.47
CA ALA A 531 -22.01 60.06 -14.64
C ALA A 531 -20.56 59.70 -14.23
N GLY A 532 -19.50 59.96 -15.02
CA GLY A 532 -19.33 60.63 -16.32
C GLY A 532 -17.92 60.29 -16.86
N SER A 533 -17.76 60.08 -18.16
CA SER A 533 -17.30 61.06 -19.17
C SER A 533 -15.77 61.15 -19.33
N ILE A 534 -15.33 61.33 -20.58
CA ILE A 534 -14.00 61.69 -21.09
C ILE A 534 -13.08 60.52 -21.48
N TYR A 535 -13.21 60.03 -22.72
CA TYR A 535 -12.19 60.21 -23.78
C TYR A 535 -12.75 59.73 -25.13
N THR A 536 -12.96 60.68 -26.03
CA THR A 536 -13.17 60.48 -27.47
C THR A 536 -11.84 60.57 -28.20
N GLY A 537 -11.62 59.68 -29.17
CA GLY A 537 -10.50 59.74 -30.09
C GLY A 537 -10.77 58.86 -31.30
N ASP A 538 -11.52 59.39 -32.27
CA ASP A 538 -11.49 59.00 -33.69
C ASP A 538 -10.03 59.02 -34.17
N GLY A 539 -9.56 58.26 -35.16
CA GLY A 539 -10.13 57.40 -36.18
C GLY A 539 -8.98 57.08 -37.15
N TYR A 540 -9.15 56.14 -38.07
CA TYR A 540 -8.66 56.17 -39.46
C TYR A 540 -9.00 54.82 -40.11
N GLU A 541 -9.93 54.87 -41.07
CA GLU A 541 -10.02 53.92 -42.18
C GLU A 541 -9.01 54.32 -43.25
N VAL A 542 -8.23 53.35 -43.74
CA VAL A 542 -7.85 53.13 -45.15
C VAL A 542 -7.85 51.63 -45.38
#